data_AF-A0A7J9MIQ1-F1
#
_entry.id   AF-A0A7J9MIQ1-F1
#
_cell.length_a   1.000
_cell.length_b   1.000
_cell.length_c   1.000
_cell.angle_alpha   90.00
_cell.angle_beta   90.00
_cell.angle_gamma   90.00
#
_symmetry.space_group_name_H-M   'P 1'
#
loop_
_entity.id
_entity.type
_entity.pdbx_description
1 polymer ?
#
loop_
_entity_poly.entity_id
_entity_poly.type
_entity_poly.pdbx_seq_one_letter_code
_entity_poly.pdbx_strand_id
1 'polypeptide(L)' 'RFDVVVRFGRQTNWTVQQVADEVFDVLKAYPQIACNLNPSGTQKQLWEIRLCYDRPNPRQP' A
#
# COMPACT_ATOMS: atom_id res chain seq x y z
N ARG A 1 3.93 -1.89 21.63
CA ARG A 1 3.14 -1.85 20.39
C ARG A 1 4.12 -1.42 19.30
N PHE A 2 4.44 -2.31 18.36
CA PHE A 2 5.33 -1.98 17.26
C PHE A 2 4.43 -1.53 16.10
N ASP A 3 4.37 -0.22 15.87
CA ASP A 3 3.67 0.30 14.71
C ASP A 3 4.58 0.12 13.50
N VAL A 4 4.15 -0.71 12.55
CA VAL A 4 4.87 -0.88 11.29
C VAL A 4 4.50 0.28 10.36
N VAL A 5 5.50 1.04 9.91
CA VAL A 5 5.29 2.24 9.08
C VAL A 5 5.96 2.06 7.72
N VAL A 6 5.15 2.12 6.66
CA VAL A 6 5.64 2.20 5.28
C VAL A 6 5.98 3.66 4.97
N ARG A 7 7.18 3.93 4.46
CA ARG A 7 7.64 5.30 4.15
C ARG A 7 7.95 5.41 2.66
N PHE A 8 7.21 6.27 1.97
CA PHE A 8 7.54 6.64 0.59
C PHE A 8 8.60 7.74 0.59
N GLY A 9 9.62 7.60 -0.26
CA GLY A 9 10.67 8.60 -0.47
C GLY A 9 10.16 9.92 -1.06
N ARG A 10 11.04 10.93 -1.17
CA ARG A 10 10.74 12.33 -1.55
C ARG A 10 10.37 12.55 -3.03
N GLN A 11 9.77 11.57 -3.68
CA GLN A 11 9.37 11.68 -5.09
C GLN A 11 7.93 12.17 -5.21
N THR A 12 7.65 13.02 -6.19
CA THR A 12 6.31 13.58 -6.42
C THR A 12 5.39 12.63 -7.19
N ASN A 13 5.95 11.65 -7.91
CA ASN A 13 5.22 10.66 -8.69
C ASN A 13 5.83 9.27 -8.48
N TRP A 14 4.96 8.28 -8.32
CA TRP A 14 5.32 6.88 -8.16
C TRP A 14 4.56 6.04 -9.16
N THR A 15 5.23 5.04 -9.74
CA THR A 15 4.52 3.97 -10.45
C THR A 15 3.79 3.08 -9.45
N VAL A 16 2.72 2.41 -9.89
CA VAL A 16 1.99 1.45 -9.05
C VAL A 16 2.91 0.34 -8.55
N GLN A 17 3.86 -0.11 -9.39
CA GLN A 17 4.83 -1.14 -9.03
C GLN A 17 5.73 -0.69 -7.87
N GLN A 18 6.30 0.52 -7.94
CA GLN A 18 7.15 1.03 -6.86
C GLN A 18 6.40 1.15 -5.53
N VAL A 19 5.12 1.55 -5.57
CA VAL A 19 4.29 1.57 -4.35
C VAL A 19 4.07 0.16 -3.81
N ALA A 20 3.81 -0.81 -4.70
CA ALA A 20 3.61 -2.21 -4.31
C ALA A 20 4.88 -2.81 -3.69
N ASP A 21 6.03 -2.51 -4.27
CA ASP A 21 7.35 -3.00 -3.82
C ASP A 21 7.69 -2.46 -2.43
N GLU A 22 7.55 -1.15 -2.18
CA GLU A 22 7.80 -0.56 -0.85
C GLU A 22 6.88 -1.15 0.23
N VAL A 23 5.62 -1.38 -0.10
CA VAL A 23 4.67 -2.00 0.83
C VAL A 23 5.06 -3.45 1.09
N PHE A 24 5.40 -4.21 0.04
CA PHE A 24 5.84 -5.60 0.16
C PHE A 24 7.12 -5.71 0.98
N ASP A 25 8.08 -4.81 0.80
CA ASP A 25 9.35 -4.86 1.52
C ASP A 25 9.18 -4.71 3.04
N VAL A 26 8.19 -3.92 3.48
CA VAL A 26 7.91 -3.70 4.89
C VAL A 26 6.94 -4.73 5.47
N LEU A 27 5.86 -5.04 4.75
CA LEU A 27 4.73 -5.84 5.26
C LEU A 27 4.74 -7.29 4.79
N LYS A 28 5.64 -7.63 3.87
CA LYS A 28 5.80 -8.97 3.27
C LYS A 28 4.51 -9.51 2.63
N ALA A 29 3.66 -8.61 2.16
CA ALA A 29 2.41 -8.91 1.47
C ALA A 29 2.18 -7.92 0.34
N TYR A 30 1.75 -8.43 -0.83
CA TYR A 30 1.42 -7.55 -1.96
C TYR A 30 0.08 -6.85 -1.72
N PRO A 31 0.04 -5.51 -1.79
CA PRO A 31 -1.20 -4.76 -1.60
C PRO A 31 -2.07 -4.74 -2.85
N GLN A 32 -3.35 -4.46 -2.66
CA GLN A 32 -4.17 -3.85 -3.71
C GLN A 32 -4.05 -2.34 -3.61
N ILE A 33 -3.72 -1.69 -4.73
CA ILE A 33 -3.52 -0.25 -4.81
C ILE A 33 -4.70 0.36 -5.57
N ALA A 34 -5.37 1.32 -4.96
CA ALA A 34 -6.41 2.11 -5.60
C ALA A 34 -5.97 3.56 -5.77
N CYS A 35 -6.09 4.08 -6.99
CA CYS A 35 -5.87 5.47 -7.31
C CYS A 35 -7.18 6.14 -7.69
N ASN A 36 -7.35 7.41 -7.34
CA ASN A 36 -8.46 8.24 -7.81
C ASN A 36 -7.92 9.48 -8.54
N LEU A 37 -8.82 10.27 -9.13
CA LEU A 37 -8.45 11.56 -9.71
C LEU A 37 -8.37 12.61 -8.59
N ASN A 38 -7.32 13.42 -8.63
CA ASN A 38 -7.26 14.62 -7.81
C ASN A 38 -8.45 15.54 -8.16
N PRO A 39 -9.27 16.00 -7.19
CA PRO A 39 -10.41 16.87 -7.46
C PRO A 39 -10.07 18.14 -8.25
N SER A 40 -8.83 18.62 -8.14
CA SER A 40 -8.35 19.83 -8.81
C SER A 40 -7.81 19.59 -10.23
N GLY A 41 -7.86 18.37 -10.77
CA GLY A 41 -7.34 18.09 -12.11
C GLY A 41 -7.58 16.68 -12.64
N THR A 42 -6.80 16.31 -13.66
CA THR A 42 -6.87 14.98 -14.31
C THR A 42 -5.79 14.02 -13.83
N GLN A 43 -4.93 14.46 -12.90
CA GLN A 43 -3.86 13.63 -12.36
C GLN A 43 -4.43 12.56 -11.41
N LYS A 44 -3.93 11.33 -11.57
CA LYS A 44 -4.21 10.26 -10.62
C LYS A 44 -3.36 10.47 -9.36
N GLN A 45 -3.97 10.28 -8.19
CA GLN A 45 -3.29 10.25 -6.91
C GLN A 45 -3.55 8.92 -6.22
N LEU A 46 -2.61 8.49 -5.37
CA LEU A 46 -2.81 7.35 -4.49
C LEU A 46 -3.96 7.67 -3.53
N TRP A 47 -4.92 6.75 -3.42
CA TRP A 47 -6.09 6.92 -2.56
C TRP A 47 -6.09 5.92 -1.41
N GLU A 48 -6.00 4.63 -1.73
CA GLU A 48 -6.01 3.55 -0.75
C GLU A 48 -4.95 2.49 -1.05
N ILE A 49 -4.38 1.95 0.02
CA ILE A 49 -3.59 0.72 0.02
C ILE A 49 -4.36 -0.28 0.86
N ARG A 50 -4.76 -1.40 0.26
CA ARG A 50 -5.54 -2.45 0.93
C ARG A 50 -4.67 -3.69 1.07
N LEU A 51 -4.67 -4.25 2.28
CA LEU A 51 -3.93 -5.46 2.62
C LEU A 51 -4.92 -6.59 2.84
N CYS A 52 -4.68 -7.71 2.16
CA CYS A 52 -5.46 -8.92 2.33
C CYS A 52 -4.70 -9.84 3.28
N TYR A 53 -5.31 -10.14 4.43
CA TYR A 53 -4.78 -11.11 5.38
C TYR A 53 -5.67 -12.33 5.40
N ASP A 54 -5.06 -13.51 5.51
CA ASP A 54 -5.82 -14.70 5.82
C ASP A 54 -6.54 -14.52 7.15
N ARG A 55 -7.77 -15.03 7.23
CA ARG A 55 -8.49 -15.06 8.48
C ARG A 55 -7.66 -15.91 9.46
N PRO A 56 -7.40 -15.46 10.69
CA PRO A 56 -6.69 -16.26 11.67
C PRO A 56 -7.38 -17.61 11.79
N ASN A 57 -6.69 -18.69 11.46
CA ASN A 57 -7.23 -20.02 11.66
C ASN A 57 -7.10 -20.34 13.15
N PRO A 58 -8.20 -20.48 13.91
CA PRO A 58 -8.14 -20.74 15.35
C PRO A 58 -7.50 -22.11 15.69
N ARG A 59 -7.14 -22.92 14.69
CA ARG A 59 -6.45 -24.21 14.84
C ARG A 59 -4.98 -24.19 14.39
N GLN A 60 -4.46 -23.07 13.92
CA GLN A 60 -3.01 -22.92 13.72
C GLN A 60 -2.37 -22.56 15.07
N PRO A 61 -1.33 -23.30 15.52
CA PRO A 61 -0.69 -23.11 16.82
C PRO A 61 -0.02 -21.73 16.97
#